data_AF-A0A7K8IU06-F1
#
_entry.id   AF-A0A7K8IU06-F1
#
_cell.length_a   1.000
_cell.length_b   1.000
_cell.length_c   1.000
_cell.angle_alpha   90.00
_cell.angle_beta   90.00
_cell.angle_gamma   90.00
#
_symmetry.space_group_name_H-M   'P 1'
#
loop_
_entity.id
_entity.type
_entity.pdbx_description
1 polymer ?
#
loop_
_entity_poly.entity_id
_entity_poly.type
_entity_poly.pdbx_seq_one_letter_code
_entity_poly.pdbx_strand_id
1 'polypeptide(L)'
;ELVPSIMSNMLNPDAIFSNNEMSLSDIEIYGFDYDYTLVFYSKHLHTLIFNAARDLLINEHRYPAEIRKYDYDPNFAIRGLHYDVHRALLMKIDAFHYIQLGTVYRGLSVVPDEEVIAMYDGSHVPLEQMSDFYGKSSQGNTMKQFMDIFSLPEMTLLSCVNEYFLKNNIDYEPVHLYKDVKDSIRDVHIKGIMYRAIEADIEKYICYAEQTRAVLAKLADHGKKMFLITNSPSSFVDKGMKFIVGKDWRDLFDVVIVQADKPNFFNDKRRPFRKVNERGVLLWDKIHKLQKGQIYKQGNLYEFLKLTGWRGSKVLYFGDHIYSDLADLTLKHGWRTGAIIPELRSEIKIMNTEKYIQTMTWLQTLTGLLEHMQVHRDPDSQMILEEWKKERKEMREMNRNFFNAYFGSIFRTDENPTYFLRRLSRFADIYMASLSCLLNYEPDYTFYPRRTPLQHELPGWSDQLCTGTFRIPFLQETVQIK
;
A
#
# COMPACT_ATOMS: atom_id res chain seq x y z
N GLU A 1 8.08 -37.50 2.09
CA GLU A 1 8.56 -37.00 3.39
C GLU A 1 9.33 -35.65 3.33
N LEU A 2 9.36 -34.92 2.20
CA LEU A 2 9.98 -33.57 2.11
C LEU A 2 9.08 -32.42 2.64
N VAL A 3 7.77 -32.64 2.70
CA VAL A 3 6.79 -31.61 3.08
C VAL A 3 6.83 -31.25 4.58
N PRO A 4 7.03 -32.18 5.53
CA PRO A 4 7.01 -31.87 6.96
C PRO A 4 8.11 -30.89 7.43
N SER A 5 9.30 -30.87 6.82
CA SER A 5 10.37 -29.94 7.22
C SER A 5 10.20 -28.51 6.67
N ILE A 6 9.38 -28.34 5.63
CA ILE A 6 9.00 -27.02 5.09
C ILE A 6 7.84 -26.43 5.91
N MET A 7 6.95 -27.29 6.42
CA MET A 7 5.79 -26.90 7.23
C MET A 7 6.14 -26.34 8.62
N SER A 8 7.36 -26.58 9.14
CA SER A 8 7.77 -26.06 10.45
C SER A 8 8.08 -24.55 10.47
N ASN A 9 8.13 -23.90 9.31
CA ASN A 9 8.61 -22.52 9.13
C ASN A 9 7.53 -21.61 8.51
N MET A 10 6.34 -21.54 9.10
CA MET A 10 5.31 -20.57 8.71
C MET A 10 5.73 -19.15 9.08
N LEU A 11 5.57 -18.20 8.16
CA LEU A 11 5.84 -16.78 8.40
C LEU A 11 4.81 -16.20 9.36
N ASN A 12 5.24 -15.38 10.31
CA ASN A 12 4.33 -14.64 11.18
C ASN A 12 3.66 -13.50 10.37
N PRO A 13 2.32 -13.49 10.22
CA PRO A 13 1.61 -12.41 9.51
C PRO A 13 1.72 -11.03 10.18
N ASP A 14 2.16 -11.00 11.44
CA ASP A 14 2.37 -9.79 12.23
C ASP A 14 3.86 -9.47 12.43
N ALA A 15 4.74 -10.04 11.60
CA ALA A 15 6.16 -9.69 11.57
C ALA A 15 6.42 -8.35 10.85
N ILE A 16 7.58 -7.75 11.17
CA ILE A 16 8.15 -6.64 10.44
C ILE A 16 9.20 -7.20 9.47
N PHE A 17 9.12 -6.77 8.20
CA PHE A 17 10.04 -7.19 7.14
C PHE A 17 10.98 -6.05 6.80
N SER A 18 12.27 -6.35 6.65
CA SER A 18 13.33 -5.36 6.38
C SER A 18 13.85 -5.46 4.95
N ASN A 19 13.93 -4.31 4.28
CA ASN A 19 14.70 -4.12 3.05
C ASN A 19 16.14 -3.66 3.37
N ASN A 20 16.32 -2.92 4.47
CA ASN A 20 17.62 -2.47 4.96
C ASN A 20 17.81 -2.84 6.43
N GLU A 21 19.07 -2.94 6.87
CA GLU A 21 19.38 -3.15 8.28
C GLU A 21 18.93 -1.94 9.11
N MET A 22 18.18 -2.19 10.18
CA MET A 22 17.67 -1.13 11.06
C MET A 22 17.65 -1.60 12.51
N SER A 23 18.35 -0.89 13.38
CA SER A 23 18.16 -1.02 14.83
C SER A 23 17.13 -0.02 15.34
N LEU A 24 16.19 -0.49 16.17
CA LEU A 24 15.26 0.37 16.90
C LEU A 24 15.95 1.17 18.02
N SER A 25 17.12 0.71 18.49
CA SER A 25 17.89 1.43 19.53
C SER A 25 18.40 2.79 19.02
N ASP A 26 18.71 2.89 17.73
CA ASP A 26 19.20 4.11 17.08
C ASP A 26 18.08 5.14 16.84
N ILE A 27 16.81 4.73 16.91
CA ILE A 27 15.67 5.58 16.63
C ILE A 27 15.25 6.33 17.90
N GLU A 28 15.37 7.65 17.86
CA GLU A 28 14.98 8.54 18.97
C GLU A 28 13.61 9.20 18.72
N ILE A 29 13.23 9.37 17.46
CA ILE A 29 12.04 10.11 17.04
C ILE A 29 11.19 9.28 16.09
N TYR A 30 9.90 9.17 16.42
CA TYR A 30 8.89 8.41 15.68
C TYR A 30 7.88 9.37 15.07
N GLY A 31 7.77 9.35 13.74
CA GLY A 31 6.83 10.14 13.00
C GLY A 31 5.75 9.29 12.37
N PHE A 32 4.54 9.80 12.27
CA PHE A 32 3.41 9.06 11.73
C PHE A 32 2.60 9.89 10.74
N ASP A 33 2.10 9.24 9.69
CA ASP A 33 0.84 9.63 9.08
C ASP A 33 -0.35 9.21 9.95
N TYR A 34 -1.52 9.80 9.67
CA TYR A 34 -2.76 9.52 10.37
C TYR A 34 -3.57 8.40 9.70
N ASP A 35 -4.12 8.68 8.52
CA ASP A 35 -5.04 7.81 7.80
C ASP A 35 -4.30 6.56 7.30
N TYR A 36 -4.86 5.38 7.52
CA TYR A 36 -4.26 4.06 7.21
C TYR A 36 -2.88 3.76 7.82
N THR A 37 -2.35 4.66 8.66
CA THR A 37 -1.11 4.46 9.41
C THR A 37 -1.38 4.33 10.91
N LEU A 38 -1.80 5.41 11.58
CA LEU A 38 -2.27 5.34 12.97
C LEU A 38 -3.69 4.81 13.05
N VAL A 39 -4.54 5.22 12.11
CA VAL A 39 -5.97 4.90 12.08
C VAL A 39 -6.23 3.93 10.95
N PHE A 40 -6.61 2.71 11.30
CA PHE A 40 -7.08 1.72 10.33
C PHE A 40 -8.57 1.87 10.13
N TYR A 41 -9.00 1.78 8.88
CA TYR A 41 -10.41 1.86 8.54
C TYR A 41 -10.99 0.51 8.16
N SER A 42 -12.27 0.31 8.47
CA SER A 42 -13.02 -0.87 8.08
C SER A 42 -13.37 -0.84 6.59
N LYS A 43 -13.73 -2.01 6.03
CA LYS A 43 -14.19 -2.14 4.64
C LYS A 43 -15.37 -1.23 4.28
N HIS A 44 -16.14 -0.80 5.28
CA HIS A 44 -17.26 0.12 5.08
C HIS A 44 -16.84 1.47 4.53
N LEU A 45 -15.59 1.92 4.81
CA LEU A 45 -15.10 3.20 4.30
C LEU A 45 -15.00 3.21 2.78
N HIS A 46 -14.47 2.15 2.17
CA HIS A 46 -14.36 2.05 0.71
C HIS A 46 -15.73 2.01 0.03
N THR A 47 -16.70 1.27 0.60
CA THR A 47 -18.09 1.28 0.12
C THR A 47 -18.72 2.68 0.21
N LEU A 48 -18.49 3.39 1.31
CA LEU A 48 -18.96 4.77 1.48
C LEU A 48 -18.38 5.69 0.40
N ILE A 49 -17.07 5.67 0.20
CA ILE A 49 -16.38 6.51 -0.78
C ILE A 49 -16.88 6.22 -2.19
N PHE A 50 -17.00 4.93 -2.56
CA PHE A 50 -17.52 4.51 -3.85
C PHE A 50 -18.95 5.03 -4.07
N ASN A 51 -19.86 4.79 -3.12
CA ASN A 51 -21.25 5.19 -3.24
C ASN A 51 -21.40 6.70 -3.33
N ALA A 52 -20.68 7.44 -2.48
CA ALA A 52 -20.71 8.89 -2.50
C ALA A 52 -20.17 9.46 -3.83
N ALA A 53 -19.03 8.96 -4.32
CA ALA A 53 -18.48 9.39 -5.60
C ALA A 53 -19.40 9.06 -6.79
N ARG A 54 -20.01 7.86 -6.79
CA ARG A 54 -21.03 7.47 -7.79
C ARG A 54 -22.21 8.43 -7.79
N ASP A 55 -22.74 8.78 -6.61
CA ASP A 55 -23.86 9.71 -6.51
C ASP A 55 -23.47 11.15 -6.92
N LEU A 56 -22.22 11.58 -6.68
CA LEU A 56 -21.71 12.85 -7.20
C LEU A 56 -21.64 12.86 -8.74
N LEU A 57 -21.19 11.78 -9.37
CA LEU A 57 -21.20 11.65 -10.83
C LEU A 57 -22.61 11.79 -11.41
N ILE A 58 -23.59 11.11 -10.80
CA ILE A 58 -24.99 11.16 -11.26
C ILE A 58 -25.57 12.57 -11.07
N ASN A 59 -25.40 13.15 -9.88
CA ASN A 59 -26.11 14.37 -9.50
C ASN A 59 -25.43 15.65 -10.01
N GLU A 60 -24.09 15.69 -10.02
CA GLU A 60 -23.33 16.90 -10.39
C GLU A 60 -22.80 16.83 -11.82
N HIS A 61 -22.29 15.67 -12.25
CA HIS A 61 -21.78 15.47 -13.60
C HIS A 61 -22.85 14.95 -14.59
N ARG A 62 -24.08 14.69 -14.12
CA ARG A 62 -25.23 14.24 -14.92
C ARG A 62 -25.00 12.92 -15.66
N TYR A 63 -24.22 12.02 -15.05
CA TYR A 63 -24.07 10.65 -15.56
C TYR A 63 -25.41 9.89 -15.47
N PRO A 64 -25.63 8.87 -16.33
CA PRO A 64 -26.85 8.07 -16.32
C PRO A 64 -27.17 7.49 -14.93
N ALA A 65 -28.42 7.66 -14.48
CA ALA A 65 -28.85 7.27 -13.14
C ALA A 65 -28.79 5.75 -12.92
N GLU A 66 -28.86 4.98 -14.01
CA GLU A 66 -28.78 3.52 -14.04
C GLU A 66 -27.43 2.99 -13.57
N ILE A 67 -26.37 3.82 -13.54
CA ILE A 67 -25.08 3.45 -12.95
C ILE A 67 -25.22 3.15 -11.45
N ARG A 68 -26.29 3.62 -10.79
CA ARG A 68 -26.61 3.26 -9.40
C ARG A 68 -26.78 1.75 -9.17
N LYS A 69 -27.00 0.95 -10.24
CA LYS A 69 -27.08 -0.51 -10.15
C LYS A 69 -25.76 -1.20 -9.80
N TYR A 70 -24.62 -0.51 -9.97
CA TYR A 70 -23.31 -1.06 -9.62
C TYR A 70 -23.00 -0.79 -8.16
N ASP A 71 -22.67 -1.85 -7.44
CA ASP A 71 -22.20 -1.81 -6.06
C ASP A 71 -20.67 -1.94 -5.99
N TYR A 72 -20.09 -1.48 -4.89
CA TYR A 72 -18.66 -1.64 -4.64
C TYR A 72 -18.30 -3.10 -4.35
N ASP A 73 -17.51 -3.72 -5.22
CA ASP A 73 -16.89 -5.02 -4.97
C ASP A 73 -15.48 -4.84 -4.38
N PRO A 74 -15.24 -5.16 -3.10
CA PRO A 74 -13.92 -5.06 -2.49
C PRO A 74 -12.90 -6.06 -3.06
N ASN A 75 -13.34 -7.06 -3.82
CA ASN A 75 -12.48 -8.08 -4.41
C ASN A 75 -12.12 -7.80 -5.87
N PHE A 76 -12.62 -6.73 -6.49
CA PHE A 76 -12.29 -6.45 -7.89
C PHE A 76 -10.87 -5.92 -8.04
N ALA A 77 -10.59 -4.72 -7.52
CA ALA A 77 -9.30 -4.06 -7.68
C ALA A 77 -8.34 -4.35 -6.52
N ILE A 78 -7.04 -4.39 -6.82
CA ILE A 78 -5.96 -4.42 -5.83
C ILE A 78 -5.13 -3.15 -5.89
N ARG A 79 -4.39 -2.84 -4.83
CA ARG A 79 -3.50 -1.68 -4.76
C ARG A 79 -2.31 -1.87 -5.70
N GLY A 80 -1.84 -0.79 -6.31
CA GLY A 80 -0.65 -0.77 -7.17
C GLY A 80 -0.91 -1.00 -8.67
N LEU A 81 -2.16 -1.17 -9.09
CA LEU A 81 -2.55 -1.29 -10.50
C LEU A 81 -2.31 0.01 -11.28
N HIS A 82 -2.27 -0.12 -12.60
CA HIS A 82 -2.10 0.97 -13.55
C HIS A 82 -3.36 1.13 -14.39
N TYR A 83 -3.71 2.36 -14.69
CA TYR A 83 -4.83 2.69 -15.57
C TYR A 83 -4.35 3.52 -16.74
N ASP A 84 -4.50 2.97 -17.94
CA ASP A 84 -4.28 3.69 -19.19
C ASP A 84 -5.49 4.59 -19.43
N VAL A 85 -5.31 5.88 -19.18
CA VAL A 85 -6.39 6.87 -19.28
C VAL A 85 -6.91 7.00 -20.71
N HIS A 86 -6.07 6.86 -21.73
CA HIS A 86 -6.49 7.01 -23.13
C HIS A 86 -7.23 5.80 -23.65
N ARG A 87 -6.89 4.61 -23.14
CA ARG A 87 -7.49 3.34 -23.58
C ARG A 87 -8.58 2.83 -22.65
N ALA A 88 -8.80 3.51 -21.53
CA ALA A 88 -9.69 3.11 -20.45
C ALA A 88 -9.41 1.68 -19.92
N LEU A 89 -8.13 1.31 -19.80
CA LEU A 89 -7.70 -0.04 -19.40
C LEU A 89 -7.10 -0.05 -18.01
N LEU A 90 -7.60 -0.93 -17.13
CA LEU A 90 -7.01 -1.23 -15.84
C LEU A 90 -6.14 -2.48 -15.95
N MET A 91 -4.88 -2.42 -15.52
CA MET A 91 -3.92 -3.50 -15.70
C MET A 91 -2.88 -3.60 -14.60
N LYS A 92 -2.28 -4.78 -14.49
CA LYS A 92 -1.15 -5.02 -13.59
C LYS A 92 0.16 -5.02 -14.37
N ILE A 93 1.16 -4.33 -13.83
CA ILE A 93 2.47 -4.16 -14.45
C ILE A 93 3.56 -4.56 -13.45
N ASP A 94 4.57 -5.28 -13.96
CA ASP A 94 5.70 -5.75 -13.19
C ASP A 94 6.80 -4.69 -12.98
N ALA A 95 7.81 -5.03 -12.19
CA ALA A 95 8.96 -4.18 -11.89
C ALA A 95 9.82 -3.82 -13.11
N PHE A 96 9.65 -4.51 -14.25
CA PHE A 96 10.38 -4.29 -15.49
C PHE A 96 9.49 -3.64 -16.56
N HIS A 97 8.31 -3.15 -16.16
CA HIS A 97 7.32 -2.46 -17.00
C HIS A 97 6.63 -3.37 -18.01
N TYR A 98 6.60 -4.68 -17.77
CA TYR A 98 5.80 -5.61 -18.55
C TYR A 98 4.39 -5.75 -17.96
N ILE A 99 3.40 -5.69 -18.83
CA ILE A 99 2.00 -5.98 -18.52
C ILE A 99 1.88 -7.47 -18.20
N GLN A 100 1.24 -7.80 -17.07
CA GLN A 100 0.85 -9.18 -16.79
C GLN A 100 -0.38 -9.51 -17.64
N LEU A 101 -0.19 -10.30 -18.69
CA LEU A 101 -1.25 -10.79 -19.55
C LEU A 101 -2.34 -11.55 -18.76
N GLY A 102 -3.58 -11.50 -19.27
CA GLY A 102 -4.78 -11.98 -18.58
C GLY A 102 -5.23 -11.13 -17.38
N THR A 103 -4.57 -10.00 -17.09
CA THR A 103 -4.96 -9.07 -16.02
C THR A 103 -5.31 -7.67 -16.54
N VAL A 104 -5.62 -7.55 -17.84
CA VAL A 104 -6.02 -6.28 -18.47
C VAL A 104 -7.53 -6.25 -18.59
N TYR A 105 -8.16 -5.20 -18.03
CA TYR A 105 -9.61 -5.05 -18.01
C TYR A 105 -10.04 -3.78 -18.73
N ARG A 106 -11.02 -3.91 -19.62
CA ARG A 106 -11.79 -2.81 -20.18
C ARG A 106 -13.18 -2.86 -19.54
N GLY A 107 -13.49 -1.88 -18.70
CA GLY A 107 -14.65 -1.96 -17.82
C GLY A 107 -14.45 -3.07 -16.78
N LEU A 108 -15.37 -4.03 -16.74
CA LEU A 108 -15.31 -5.22 -15.89
C LEU A 108 -14.97 -6.50 -16.68
N SER A 109 -14.65 -6.36 -17.96
CA SER A 109 -14.36 -7.47 -18.87
C SER A 109 -12.86 -7.57 -19.16
N VAL A 110 -12.33 -8.80 -19.16
CA VAL A 110 -10.94 -9.07 -19.53
C VAL A 110 -10.74 -8.79 -21.02
N VAL A 111 -9.64 -8.11 -21.36
CA VAL A 111 -9.21 -7.89 -22.75
C VAL A 111 -8.37 -9.08 -23.20
N PRO A 112 -8.64 -9.67 -24.37
CA PRO A 112 -7.81 -10.76 -24.92
C PRO A 112 -6.35 -10.35 -25.07
N ASP A 113 -5.44 -11.28 -24.77
CA ASP A 113 -3.99 -11.02 -24.76
C ASP A 113 -3.48 -10.58 -26.14
N GLU A 114 -4.05 -11.11 -27.22
CA GLU A 114 -3.69 -10.73 -28.59
C GLU A 114 -4.04 -9.26 -28.87
N GLU A 115 -5.17 -8.78 -28.33
CA GLU A 115 -5.58 -7.38 -28.46
C GLU A 115 -4.67 -6.48 -27.65
N VAL A 116 -4.27 -6.90 -26.43
CA VAL A 116 -3.30 -6.16 -25.60
C VAL A 116 -1.96 -6.06 -26.32
N ILE A 117 -1.46 -7.17 -26.86
CA ILE A 117 -0.18 -7.22 -27.58
C ILE A 117 -0.21 -6.30 -28.80
N ALA A 118 -1.30 -6.33 -29.58
CA ALA A 118 -1.46 -5.45 -30.72
C ALA A 118 -1.56 -3.97 -30.31
N MET A 119 -2.21 -3.68 -29.18
CA MET A 119 -2.33 -2.33 -28.65
C MET A 119 -0.99 -1.74 -28.18
N TYR A 120 -0.12 -2.54 -27.56
CA TYR A 120 1.14 -2.07 -26.95
C TYR A 120 2.40 -2.45 -27.73
N ASP A 121 2.27 -2.97 -28.95
CA ASP A 121 3.39 -3.50 -29.76
C ASP A 121 4.24 -4.53 -28.97
N GLY A 122 3.55 -5.39 -28.21
CA GLY A 122 4.15 -6.28 -27.21
C GLY A 122 3.48 -6.12 -25.84
N SER A 123 4.20 -6.44 -24.78
CA SER A 123 3.72 -6.30 -23.39
C SER A 123 4.50 -5.27 -22.58
N HIS A 124 5.51 -4.61 -23.16
CA HIS A 124 6.33 -3.63 -22.46
C HIS A 124 5.75 -2.22 -22.59
N VAL A 125 5.61 -1.51 -21.46
CA VAL A 125 5.17 -0.11 -21.42
C VAL A 125 6.39 0.81 -21.25
N PRO A 126 6.67 1.72 -22.20
CA PRO A 126 7.77 2.69 -22.07
C PRO A 126 7.62 3.60 -20.85
N LEU A 127 8.76 3.98 -20.25
CA LEU A 127 8.78 4.84 -19.05
C LEU A 127 8.12 6.20 -19.29
N GLU A 128 8.21 6.75 -20.51
CA GLU A 128 7.63 8.05 -20.90
C GLU A 128 6.10 8.04 -20.87
N GLN A 129 5.49 6.85 -21.04
CA GLN A 129 4.03 6.67 -20.96
C GLN A 129 3.57 6.45 -19.51
N MET A 130 4.47 5.96 -18.65
CA MET A 130 4.23 5.76 -17.23
C MET A 130 4.17 7.10 -16.51
N SER A 131 3.26 7.23 -15.54
CA SER A 131 3.26 8.43 -14.70
C SER A 131 4.59 8.56 -13.95
N ASP A 132 5.16 9.76 -13.94
CA ASP A 132 6.33 10.11 -13.15
C ASP A 132 6.07 9.85 -11.66
N PHE A 133 7.12 10.02 -10.86
CA PHE A 133 7.14 9.83 -9.42
C PHE A 133 5.93 10.39 -8.65
N TYR A 134 5.40 11.54 -9.08
CA TYR A 134 4.28 12.24 -8.45
C TYR A 134 2.95 12.08 -9.19
N GLY A 135 2.84 11.11 -10.09
CA GLY A 135 1.62 10.91 -10.89
C GLY A 135 1.41 11.96 -11.97
N LYS A 136 2.46 12.65 -12.40
CA LYS A 136 2.44 13.61 -13.53
C LYS A 136 2.99 12.90 -14.76
N SER A 137 2.35 13.01 -15.92
CA SER A 137 2.99 12.57 -17.17
C SER A 137 3.67 13.77 -17.83
N SER A 138 4.82 13.51 -18.46
CA SER A 138 5.58 14.52 -19.18
C SER A 138 5.05 14.77 -20.60
N GLN A 139 4.24 13.85 -21.16
CA GLN A 139 3.86 13.86 -22.59
C GLN A 139 2.36 13.63 -22.87
N GLY A 140 1.46 13.86 -21.91
CA GLY A 140 0.01 13.81 -22.18
C GLY A 140 -0.61 12.42 -22.29
N ASN A 141 0.17 11.36 -22.55
CA ASN A 141 -0.23 9.97 -22.28
C ASN A 141 -0.12 9.70 -20.77
N THR A 142 -1.24 9.48 -20.09
CA THR A 142 -1.27 9.26 -18.64
C THR A 142 -1.59 7.81 -18.32
N MET A 143 -0.57 6.95 -18.23
CA MET A 143 -0.70 5.71 -17.47
C MET A 143 -0.60 6.04 -15.98
N LYS A 144 -1.73 6.05 -15.28
CA LYS A 144 -1.81 6.39 -13.85
C LYS A 144 -1.60 5.15 -13.00
N GLN A 145 -0.59 5.15 -12.12
CA GLN A 145 -0.53 4.14 -11.07
C GLN A 145 -1.35 4.54 -9.84
N PHE A 146 -2.16 3.60 -9.34
CA PHE A 146 -2.97 3.73 -8.13
C PHE A 146 -2.27 3.12 -6.91
N MET A 147 -1.46 3.95 -6.26
CA MET A 147 -0.63 3.57 -5.11
C MET A 147 -1.31 3.76 -3.76
N ASP A 148 -2.45 4.45 -3.71
CA ASP A 148 -3.15 4.75 -2.47
C ASP A 148 -4.26 3.72 -2.23
N ILE A 149 -4.45 3.30 -0.99
CA ILE A 149 -5.56 2.43 -0.61
C ILE A 149 -6.92 3.13 -0.83
N PHE A 150 -6.97 4.46 -0.71
CA PHE A 150 -8.14 5.27 -1.09
C PHE A 150 -8.46 5.23 -2.60
N SER A 151 -7.56 4.72 -3.45
CA SER A 151 -7.80 4.55 -4.89
C SER A 151 -8.58 3.29 -5.26
N LEU A 152 -8.80 2.35 -4.33
CA LEU A 152 -9.56 1.12 -4.63
C LEU A 152 -11.01 1.41 -5.09
N PRO A 153 -11.77 2.30 -4.41
CA PRO A 153 -13.05 2.80 -4.92
C PRO A 153 -12.95 3.48 -6.29
N GLU A 154 -11.91 4.28 -6.53
CA GLU A 154 -11.71 5.01 -7.79
C GLU A 154 -11.56 4.06 -8.97
N MET A 155 -10.67 3.06 -8.85
CA MET A 155 -10.47 2.03 -9.88
C MET A 155 -11.75 1.25 -10.17
N THR A 156 -12.47 0.86 -9.12
CA THR A 156 -13.72 0.10 -9.26
C THR A 156 -14.78 0.96 -9.94
N LEU A 157 -14.90 2.25 -9.59
CA LEU A 157 -15.88 3.15 -10.18
C LEU A 157 -15.57 3.44 -11.65
N LEU A 158 -14.29 3.66 -12.01
CA LEU A 158 -13.85 3.77 -13.41
C LEU A 158 -14.30 2.56 -14.22
N SER A 159 -14.04 1.35 -13.70
CA SER A 159 -14.43 0.10 -14.35
C SER A 159 -15.94 -0.08 -14.46
N CYS A 160 -16.71 0.21 -13.41
CA CYS A 160 -18.18 0.10 -13.45
C CYS A 160 -18.83 1.08 -14.45
N VAL A 161 -18.35 2.33 -14.50
CA VAL A 161 -18.89 3.33 -15.41
C VAL A 161 -18.51 3.01 -16.86
N ASN A 162 -17.25 2.63 -17.11
CA ASN A 162 -16.80 2.18 -18.42
C ASN A 162 -17.63 0.96 -18.90
N GLU A 163 -17.81 -0.04 -18.03
CA GLU A 163 -18.66 -1.21 -18.32
C GLU A 163 -20.08 -0.82 -18.70
N TYR A 164 -20.66 0.18 -18.02
CA TYR A 164 -21.99 0.69 -18.35
C TYR A 164 -22.01 1.32 -19.74
N PHE A 165 -21.04 2.18 -20.07
CA PHE A 165 -20.98 2.82 -21.38
C PHE A 165 -20.84 1.79 -22.51
N LEU A 166 -19.95 0.80 -22.34
CA LEU A 166 -19.77 -0.28 -23.30
C LEU A 166 -21.06 -1.09 -23.53
N LYS A 167 -21.74 -1.50 -22.46
CA LYS A 167 -22.97 -2.30 -22.55
C LYS A 167 -24.15 -1.56 -23.19
N ASN A 168 -24.16 -0.23 -23.12
CA ASN A 168 -25.22 0.59 -23.68
C ASN A 168 -24.82 1.29 -24.99
N ASN A 169 -23.65 0.95 -25.55
CA ASN A 169 -23.11 1.58 -26.76
C ASN A 169 -23.06 3.11 -26.66
N ILE A 170 -22.69 3.63 -25.49
CA ILE A 170 -22.50 5.06 -25.28
C ILE A 170 -21.08 5.40 -25.71
N ASP A 171 -20.96 6.24 -26.73
CA ASP A 171 -19.67 6.79 -27.15
C ASP A 171 -19.20 7.86 -26.15
N TYR A 172 -17.94 7.81 -25.76
CA TYR A 172 -17.37 8.70 -24.76
C TYR A 172 -15.85 8.80 -24.89
N GLU A 173 -15.28 9.90 -24.37
CA GLU A 173 -13.83 10.11 -24.32
C GLU A 173 -13.27 9.62 -22.97
N PRO A 174 -12.40 8.58 -22.94
CA PRO A 174 -11.80 8.03 -21.71
C PRO A 174 -11.16 9.06 -20.78
N VAL A 175 -10.54 10.10 -21.32
CA VAL A 175 -9.89 11.16 -20.53
C VAL A 175 -10.92 11.91 -19.68
N HIS A 176 -12.13 12.16 -20.20
CA HIS A 176 -13.19 12.82 -19.45
C HIS A 176 -13.76 11.93 -18.36
N LEU A 177 -13.97 10.64 -18.65
CA LEU A 177 -14.37 9.67 -17.64
C LEU A 177 -13.38 9.63 -16.48
N TYR A 178 -12.09 9.51 -16.79
CA TYR A 178 -11.04 9.49 -15.78
C TYR A 178 -11.07 10.76 -14.91
N LYS A 179 -11.17 11.92 -15.54
CA LYS A 179 -11.18 13.22 -14.85
C LYS A 179 -12.38 13.34 -13.90
N ASP A 180 -13.58 13.03 -14.37
CA ASP A 180 -14.81 13.23 -13.61
C ASP A 180 -14.89 12.27 -12.42
N VAL A 181 -14.46 11.01 -12.60
CA VAL A 181 -14.37 10.04 -11.49
C VAL A 181 -13.35 10.50 -10.45
N LYS A 182 -12.16 10.92 -10.89
CA LYS A 182 -11.12 11.44 -10.00
C LYS A 182 -11.58 12.68 -9.23
N ASP A 183 -12.24 13.62 -9.91
CA ASP A 183 -12.79 14.83 -9.29
C ASP A 183 -13.90 14.47 -8.29
N SER A 184 -14.75 13.50 -8.58
CA SER A 184 -15.78 13.01 -7.66
C SER A 184 -15.18 12.37 -6.41
N ILE A 185 -14.14 11.52 -6.54
CA ILE A 185 -13.41 10.93 -5.40
C ILE A 185 -12.73 12.01 -4.56
N ARG A 186 -12.13 13.01 -5.21
CA ARG A 186 -11.55 14.18 -4.52
C ARG A 186 -12.61 14.95 -3.74
N ASP A 187 -13.78 15.14 -4.33
CA ASP A 187 -14.87 15.89 -3.72
C ASP A 187 -15.48 15.20 -2.50
N VAL A 188 -15.49 13.85 -2.45
CA VAL A 188 -15.84 13.10 -1.23
C VAL A 188 -14.98 13.53 -0.03
N HIS A 189 -13.70 13.81 -0.26
CA HIS A 189 -12.75 14.28 0.75
C HIS A 189 -12.89 15.80 1.01
N ILE A 190 -12.87 16.62 -0.04
CA ILE A 190 -12.88 18.09 0.08
C ILE A 190 -14.21 18.60 0.65
N LYS A 191 -15.35 18.05 0.23
CA LYS A 191 -16.68 18.42 0.75
C LYS A 191 -16.94 17.84 2.14
N GLY A 192 -15.99 17.06 2.69
CA GLY A 192 -16.04 16.46 4.02
C GLY A 192 -17.10 15.37 4.19
N ILE A 193 -17.55 14.75 3.09
CA ILE A 193 -18.57 13.68 3.12
C ILE A 193 -18.04 12.49 3.92
N MET A 194 -16.81 12.08 3.62
CA MET A 194 -16.13 11.00 4.32
C MET A 194 -16.00 11.30 5.82
N TYR A 195 -15.44 12.47 6.16
CA TYR A 195 -15.20 12.86 7.55
C TYR A 195 -16.50 12.90 8.36
N ARG A 196 -17.58 13.50 7.82
CA ARG A 196 -18.88 13.55 8.51
C ARG A 196 -19.47 12.16 8.77
N ALA A 197 -19.34 11.24 7.81
CA ALA A 197 -19.86 9.89 7.97
C ALA A 197 -19.08 9.09 9.03
N ILE A 198 -17.74 9.22 9.05
CA ILE A 198 -16.91 8.58 10.07
C ILE A 198 -17.19 9.17 11.46
N GLU A 199 -17.29 10.50 11.57
CA GLU A 199 -17.58 11.17 12.84
C GLU A 199 -18.97 10.85 13.40
N ALA A 200 -19.93 10.47 12.55
CA ALA A 200 -21.28 10.09 12.95
C ALA A 200 -21.34 8.67 13.54
N ASP A 201 -20.41 7.77 13.16
CA ASP A 201 -20.39 6.38 13.60
C ASP A 201 -18.95 5.84 13.63
N ILE A 202 -18.17 6.34 14.58
CA ILE A 202 -16.72 6.13 14.59
C ILE A 202 -16.32 4.67 14.82
N GLU A 203 -17.10 3.93 15.59
CA GLU A 203 -16.87 2.51 15.91
C GLU A 203 -17.02 1.61 14.68
N LYS A 204 -17.94 1.97 13.77
CA LYS A 204 -18.11 1.25 12.51
C LYS A 204 -16.92 1.40 11.57
N TYR A 205 -16.28 2.57 11.57
CA TYR A 205 -15.24 2.89 10.60
C TYR A 205 -13.83 2.71 11.12
N ILE A 206 -13.53 2.99 12.40
CA ILE A 206 -12.18 2.86 12.95
C ILE A 206 -11.97 1.45 13.53
N CYS A 207 -10.91 0.78 13.08
CA CYS A 207 -10.48 -0.52 13.56
C CYS A 207 -9.20 -0.42 14.40
N TYR A 208 -8.99 -1.42 15.25
CA TYR A 208 -7.74 -1.64 15.98
C TYR A 208 -7.27 -0.50 16.90
N ALA A 209 -8.22 0.27 17.45
CA ALA A 209 -7.93 1.40 18.32
C ALA A 209 -7.06 1.03 19.53
N GLU A 210 -7.31 -0.12 20.15
CA GLU A 210 -6.54 -0.59 21.31
C GLU A 210 -5.08 -0.90 20.98
N GLN A 211 -4.83 -1.49 19.81
CA GLN A 211 -3.49 -1.82 19.36
C GLN A 211 -2.69 -0.56 19.04
N THR A 212 -3.30 0.43 18.37
CA THR A 212 -2.67 1.74 18.13
C THR A 212 -2.34 2.42 19.46
N ARG A 213 -3.28 2.42 20.42
CA ARG A 213 -3.06 2.98 21.77
C ARG A 213 -1.86 2.30 22.45
N ALA A 214 -1.77 0.98 22.40
CA ALA A 214 -0.68 0.23 23.01
C ALA A 214 0.69 0.56 22.39
N VAL A 215 0.77 0.74 21.07
CA VAL A 215 2.02 1.14 20.40
C VAL A 215 2.46 2.53 20.86
N LEU A 216 1.55 3.50 20.86
CA LEU A 216 1.85 4.87 21.28
C LEU A 216 2.27 4.95 22.76
N ALA A 217 1.59 4.19 23.63
CA ALA A 217 1.95 4.07 25.04
C ALA A 217 3.35 3.47 25.21
N LYS A 218 3.64 2.36 24.53
CA LYS A 218 4.96 1.72 24.55
C LYS A 218 6.07 2.70 24.14
N LEU A 219 5.86 3.49 23.10
CA LEU A 219 6.86 4.49 22.67
C LEU A 219 7.04 5.61 23.71
N ALA A 220 5.95 6.09 24.31
CA ALA A 220 5.98 7.10 25.36
C ALA A 220 6.71 6.60 26.62
N ASP A 221 6.43 5.37 27.06
CA ASP A 221 7.05 4.74 28.24
C ASP A 221 8.58 4.59 28.07
N HIS A 222 9.03 4.41 26.83
CA HIS A 222 10.46 4.35 26.47
C HIS A 222 11.07 5.73 26.15
N GLY A 223 10.36 6.82 26.46
CA GLY A 223 10.85 8.19 26.30
C GLY A 223 11.10 8.62 24.85
N LYS A 224 10.49 7.94 23.88
CA LYS A 224 10.64 8.29 22.45
C LYS A 224 9.83 9.54 22.14
N LYS A 225 10.40 10.41 21.29
CA LYS A 225 9.68 11.60 20.78
C LYS A 225 8.75 11.21 19.66
N MET A 226 7.59 11.85 19.60
CA MET A 226 6.56 11.50 18.60
C MET A 226 6.03 12.72 17.85
N PHE A 227 5.80 12.58 16.55
CA PHE A 227 5.12 13.60 15.76
C PHE A 227 4.13 13.03 14.76
N LEU A 228 3.12 13.83 14.42
CA LEU A 228 2.06 13.49 13.47
C LEU A 228 2.07 14.48 12.30
N ILE A 229 2.06 13.99 11.07
CA ILE A 229 1.91 14.79 9.85
C ILE A 229 0.81 14.18 9.00
N THR A 230 -0.30 14.90 8.83
CA THR A 230 -1.46 14.41 8.09
C THR A 230 -2.05 15.49 7.18
N ASN A 231 -2.69 15.04 6.09
CA ASN A 231 -3.51 15.89 5.22
C ASN A 231 -4.91 16.14 5.79
N SER A 232 -5.33 15.37 6.80
CA SER A 232 -6.66 15.45 7.39
C SER A 232 -6.88 16.72 8.21
N PRO A 233 -8.13 17.23 8.30
CA PRO A 233 -8.48 18.40 9.11
C PRO A 233 -8.29 18.19 10.61
N SER A 234 -8.00 19.27 11.34
CA SER A 234 -7.79 19.21 12.79
C SER A 234 -8.95 18.62 13.57
N SER A 235 -10.20 18.93 13.21
CA SER A 235 -11.39 18.46 13.92
C SER A 235 -11.56 16.95 13.82
N PHE A 236 -11.26 16.41 12.64
CA PHE A 236 -11.35 14.98 12.36
C PHE A 236 -10.29 14.20 13.14
N VAL A 237 -9.03 14.66 13.06
CA VAL A 237 -7.91 14.06 13.80
C VAL A 237 -8.17 14.08 15.31
N ASP A 238 -8.67 15.20 15.84
CA ASP A 238 -8.95 15.33 17.26
C ASP A 238 -10.04 14.35 17.74
N LYS A 239 -11.12 14.17 16.96
CA LYS A 239 -12.18 13.20 17.28
C LYS A 239 -11.66 11.76 17.25
N GLY A 240 -10.96 11.36 16.19
CA GLY A 240 -10.44 10.00 16.08
C GLY A 240 -9.36 9.69 17.11
N MET A 241 -8.46 10.63 17.41
CA MET A 241 -7.46 10.43 18.47
C MET A 241 -8.08 10.40 19.87
N LYS A 242 -9.17 11.14 20.12
CA LYS A 242 -9.94 11.01 21.37
C LYS A 242 -10.58 9.64 21.54
N PHE A 243 -11.05 9.05 20.45
CA PHE A 243 -11.59 7.69 20.45
C PHE A 243 -10.48 6.64 20.68
N ILE A 244 -9.35 6.80 20.00
CA ILE A 244 -8.24 5.84 20.06
C ILE A 244 -7.47 5.93 21.39
N VAL A 245 -7.03 7.12 21.78
CA VAL A 245 -6.13 7.31 22.92
C VAL A 245 -6.87 7.88 24.14
N GLY A 246 -7.71 8.90 23.93
CA GLY A 246 -8.40 9.61 25.01
C GLY A 246 -8.27 11.13 24.88
N LYS A 247 -8.79 11.86 25.87
CA LYS A 247 -8.86 13.33 25.84
C LYS A 247 -7.48 14.00 25.75
N ASP A 248 -6.48 13.39 26.37
CA ASP A 248 -5.12 13.95 26.51
C ASP A 248 -4.15 13.40 25.45
N TRP A 249 -4.66 12.89 24.33
CA TRP A 249 -3.84 12.29 23.27
C TRP A 249 -2.73 13.21 22.76
N ARG A 250 -2.93 14.54 22.83
CA ARG A 250 -1.97 15.55 22.39
C ARG A 250 -0.69 15.53 23.23
N ASP A 251 -0.74 15.03 24.46
CA ASP A 251 0.43 14.94 25.34
C ASP A 251 1.39 13.83 24.93
N LEU A 252 0.95 12.90 24.07
CA LEU A 252 1.83 11.91 23.47
C LEU A 252 2.70 12.52 22.35
N PHE A 253 2.26 13.58 21.69
CA PHE A 253 2.93 14.12 20.51
C PHE A 253 3.67 15.43 20.81
N ASP A 254 4.96 15.45 20.51
CA ASP A 254 5.79 16.66 20.57
C ASP A 254 5.40 17.67 19.48
N VAL A 255 4.95 17.19 18.32
CA VAL A 255 4.48 18.03 17.20
C VAL A 255 3.30 17.37 16.49
N VAL A 256 2.22 18.13 16.28
CA VAL A 256 1.08 17.72 15.44
C VAL A 256 0.89 18.70 14.29
N ILE A 257 0.95 18.20 13.05
CA ILE A 257 0.79 18.97 11.82
C ILE A 257 -0.39 18.40 11.03
N VAL A 258 -1.42 19.21 10.83
CA VAL A 258 -2.64 18.87 10.11
C VAL A 258 -2.73 19.64 8.80
N GLN A 259 -3.47 19.11 7.82
CA GLN A 259 -3.56 19.67 6.47
C GLN A 259 -2.17 20.07 5.92
N ALA A 260 -1.22 19.14 6.05
CA ALA A 260 0.18 19.33 5.67
C ALA A 260 0.37 19.56 4.15
N ASP A 261 -0.56 19.07 3.33
CA ASP A 261 -0.50 19.07 1.87
C ASP A 261 0.65 18.19 1.33
N LYS A 262 0.83 16.99 1.90
CA LYS A 262 1.74 15.98 1.35
C LYS A 262 1.33 15.62 -0.09
N PRO A 263 2.29 15.47 -1.03
CA PRO A 263 3.74 15.48 -0.84
C PRO A 263 4.40 16.87 -0.79
N ASN A 264 3.66 17.96 -1.06
CA ASN A 264 4.22 19.33 -1.09
C ASN A 264 4.89 19.70 0.24
N PHE A 265 4.40 19.19 1.37
CA PHE A 265 5.06 19.35 2.66
C PHE A 265 6.56 18.95 2.63
N PHE A 266 6.90 17.86 1.93
CA PHE A 266 8.24 17.30 1.91
C PHE A 266 9.14 17.92 0.84
N ASN A 267 8.56 18.41 -0.27
CA ASN A 267 9.33 18.84 -1.44
C ASN A 267 9.17 20.33 -1.81
N ASP A 268 8.28 21.07 -1.15
CA ASP A 268 8.10 22.51 -1.31
C ASP A 268 8.56 23.27 -0.06
N LYS A 269 9.16 24.45 -0.24
CA LYS A 269 9.62 25.35 0.84
C LYS A 269 8.69 26.53 1.08
N ARG A 270 7.67 26.72 0.24
CA ARG A 270 6.92 27.99 0.16
C ARG A 270 5.90 28.19 1.28
N ARG A 271 5.42 27.12 1.91
CA ARG A 271 4.33 27.20 2.89
C ARG A 271 4.87 27.22 4.33
N PRO A 272 4.71 28.33 5.07
CA PRO A 272 5.10 28.38 6.48
C PRO A 272 4.06 27.70 7.37
N PHE A 273 4.46 27.36 8.60
CA PHE A 273 3.52 26.87 9.61
C PHE A 273 2.53 27.95 10.07
N ARG A 274 1.31 27.52 10.41
CA ARG A 274 0.33 28.31 11.17
C ARG A 274 -0.12 27.57 12.41
N LYS A 275 -0.21 28.26 13.54
CA LYS A 275 -0.74 27.67 14.79
C LYS A 275 -2.27 27.62 14.75
N VAL A 276 -2.83 26.52 15.21
CA VAL A 276 -4.28 26.32 15.37
C VAL A 276 -4.62 26.47 16.85
N ASN A 277 -5.58 27.33 17.18
CA ASN A 277 -6.07 27.42 18.56
C ASN A 277 -7.04 26.27 18.89
N GLU A 278 -7.47 26.16 20.15
CA GLU A 278 -8.38 25.10 20.60
C GLU A 278 -9.73 25.09 19.87
N ARG A 279 -10.16 26.24 19.33
CA ARG A 279 -11.40 26.40 18.55
C ARG A 279 -11.21 26.09 17.05
N GLY A 280 -10.02 25.65 16.63
CA GLY A 280 -9.71 25.37 15.23
C GLY A 280 -9.38 26.60 14.37
N VAL A 281 -9.23 27.78 14.98
CA VAL A 281 -8.94 29.03 14.27
C VAL A 281 -7.44 29.22 14.10
N LEU A 282 -7.04 29.71 12.92
CA LEU A 282 -5.65 29.99 12.59
C LEU A 282 -5.18 31.29 13.23
N LEU A 283 -4.06 31.21 13.94
CA LEU A 283 -3.36 32.36 14.48
C LEU A 283 -2.39 32.94 13.44
N TRP A 284 -2.12 34.25 13.57
CA TRP A 284 -1.27 35.00 12.63
C TRP A 284 0.20 35.05 13.04
N ASP A 285 0.51 34.67 14.28
CA ASP A 285 1.86 34.72 14.81
C ASP A 285 2.81 33.84 14.00
N LYS A 286 4.01 34.39 13.74
CA LYS A 286 5.08 33.62 13.11
C LYS A 286 5.55 32.53 14.06
N ILE A 287 5.74 31.33 13.52
CA ILE A 287 6.18 30.17 14.32
C ILE A 287 7.70 30.20 14.45
N HIS A 288 8.17 30.52 15.66
CA HIS A 288 9.59 30.50 16.00
C HIS A 288 10.04 29.22 16.69
N LYS A 289 9.10 28.44 17.24
CA LYS A 289 9.33 27.17 17.90
C LYS A 289 8.08 26.31 17.83
N LEU A 290 8.27 25.00 17.64
CA LEU A 290 7.21 24.01 17.78
C LEU A 290 7.14 23.57 19.24
N GLN A 291 5.94 23.69 19.82
CA GLN A 291 5.65 23.38 21.22
C GLN A 291 4.76 22.13 21.33
N LYS A 292 5.09 21.27 22.30
CA LYS A 292 4.33 20.08 22.64
C LYS A 292 2.88 20.41 22.99
N GLY A 293 1.95 19.54 22.60
CA GLY A 293 0.50 19.72 22.79
C GLY A 293 -0.18 20.73 21.86
N GLN A 294 0.59 21.45 21.03
CA GLN A 294 0.04 22.42 20.07
C GLN A 294 -0.14 21.79 18.69
N ILE A 295 -1.19 22.24 17.99
CA ILE A 295 -1.50 21.83 16.62
C ILE A 295 -1.07 22.93 15.65
N TYR A 296 -0.38 22.51 14.59
CA TYR A 296 0.04 23.36 13.49
C TYR A 296 -0.64 22.92 12.20
N LYS A 297 -0.86 23.87 11.30
CA LYS A 297 -1.40 23.64 9.97
C LYS A 297 -0.36 24.02 8.91
N GLN A 298 -0.37 23.31 7.78
CA GLN A 298 0.58 23.52 6.68
C GLN A 298 2.04 23.34 7.14
N GLY A 299 2.93 24.27 6.76
CA GLY A 299 4.36 24.14 6.95
C GLY A 299 5.05 23.37 5.84
N ASN A 300 6.34 23.14 6.07
CA ASN A 300 7.20 22.36 5.20
C ASN A 300 8.30 21.68 6.00
N LEU A 301 8.85 20.61 5.43
CA LEU A 301 9.88 19.81 6.07
C LEU A 301 11.15 20.62 6.36
N TYR A 302 11.54 21.58 5.51
CA TYR A 302 12.75 22.37 5.75
C TYR A 302 12.65 23.25 7.00
N GLU A 303 11.52 23.90 7.20
CA GLU A 303 11.23 24.66 8.42
C GLU A 303 11.07 23.72 9.62
N PHE A 304 10.42 22.57 9.45
CA PHE A 304 10.31 21.55 10.49
C PHE A 304 11.69 21.13 11.01
N LEU A 305 12.60 20.71 10.12
CA LEU A 305 13.96 20.29 10.45
C LEU A 305 14.78 21.42 11.11
N LYS A 306 14.50 22.69 10.77
CA LYS A 306 15.14 23.85 11.37
C LYS A 306 14.63 24.10 12.80
N LEU A 307 13.32 23.94 13.01
CA LEU A 307 12.67 24.21 14.30
C LEU A 307 12.87 23.08 15.31
N THR A 308 12.95 21.82 14.85
CA THR A 308 13.11 20.66 15.73
C THR A 308 14.56 20.22 15.89
N GLY A 309 15.40 20.42 14.87
CA GLY A 309 16.74 19.85 14.80
C GLY A 309 16.77 18.33 14.57
N TRP A 310 15.62 17.68 14.35
CA TRP A 310 15.54 16.23 14.15
C TRP A 310 15.97 15.86 12.74
N ARG A 311 17.10 15.17 12.60
CA ARG A 311 17.73 14.90 11.30
C ARG A 311 18.34 13.50 11.24
N GLY A 312 18.50 13.00 10.02
CA GLY A 312 19.21 11.77 9.72
C GLY A 312 18.49 10.52 10.20
N SER A 313 19.27 9.45 10.42
CA SER A 313 18.79 8.10 10.70
C SER A 313 18.13 7.91 12.07
N LYS A 314 18.14 8.93 12.93
CA LYS A 314 17.48 8.89 14.25
C LYS A 314 15.96 9.06 14.17
N VAL A 315 15.46 9.46 13.01
CA VAL A 315 14.03 9.66 12.75
C VAL A 315 13.49 8.50 11.93
N LEU A 316 12.43 7.86 12.42
CA LEU A 316 11.66 6.85 11.68
C LEU A 316 10.26 7.39 11.40
N TYR A 317 9.92 7.56 10.12
CA TYR A 317 8.58 7.99 9.70
C TYR A 317 7.78 6.82 9.13
N PHE A 318 6.56 6.64 9.65
CA PHE A 318 5.60 5.65 9.18
C PHE A 318 4.55 6.30 8.29
N GLY A 319 4.25 5.64 7.18
CA GLY A 319 3.20 6.03 6.24
C GLY A 319 2.70 4.81 5.47
N ASP A 320 1.46 4.85 5.02
CA ASP A 320 0.90 3.82 4.14
C ASP A 320 1.19 4.18 2.68
N HIS A 321 1.22 5.47 2.33
CA HIS A 321 1.41 5.89 0.95
C HIS A 321 2.89 6.05 0.60
N ILE A 322 3.49 4.99 0.04
CA ILE A 322 4.92 4.87 -0.35
C ILE A 322 5.50 6.17 -0.94
N TYR A 323 4.81 6.84 -1.87
CA TYR A 323 5.30 8.09 -2.45
C TYR A 323 5.10 9.35 -1.62
N SER A 324 3.85 9.68 -1.31
CA SER A 324 3.57 10.97 -0.68
C SER A 324 4.21 11.08 0.68
N ASP A 325 4.50 9.94 1.31
CA ASP A 325 4.96 9.85 2.68
C ASP A 325 6.45 9.52 2.77
N LEU A 326 6.93 8.50 2.04
CA LEU A 326 8.24 7.91 2.33
C LEU A 326 9.33 8.35 1.35
N ALA A 327 9.00 8.45 0.08
CA ALA A 327 10.00 8.50 -0.98
C ALA A 327 10.94 9.73 -0.91
N ASP A 328 10.41 10.91 -0.62
CA ASP A 328 11.23 12.13 -0.47
C ASP A 328 12.07 12.09 0.83
N LEU A 329 11.55 11.48 1.90
CA LEU A 329 12.26 11.34 3.17
C LEU A 329 13.52 10.49 3.03
N THR A 330 13.40 9.35 2.34
CA THR A 330 14.52 8.46 2.05
C THR A 330 15.53 9.13 1.11
N LEU A 331 15.06 9.70 -0.01
CA LEU A 331 15.94 10.21 -1.07
C LEU A 331 16.68 11.51 -0.72
N LYS A 332 16.05 12.40 0.05
CA LYS A 332 16.56 13.78 0.26
C LYS A 332 16.98 14.08 1.69
N HIS A 333 16.48 13.34 2.68
CA HIS A 333 16.59 13.73 4.09
C HIS A 333 17.23 12.67 4.99
N GLY A 334 17.47 11.46 4.47
CA GLY A 334 18.16 10.38 5.19
C GLY A 334 17.42 9.91 6.43
N TRP A 335 16.10 10.15 6.50
CA TRP A 335 15.26 9.57 7.53
C TRP A 335 15.05 8.08 7.27
N ARG A 336 14.89 7.30 8.34
CA ARG A 336 14.42 5.93 8.24
C ARG A 336 12.91 5.93 7.95
N THR A 337 12.46 4.90 7.26
CA THR A 337 11.08 4.82 6.74
C THR A 337 10.43 3.47 7.00
N GLY A 338 9.20 3.50 7.48
CA GLY A 338 8.38 2.32 7.73
C GLY A 338 7.09 2.35 6.91
N ALA A 339 6.88 1.37 6.02
CA ALA A 339 5.65 1.30 5.24
C ALA A 339 4.58 0.44 5.93
N ILE A 340 3.35 0.96 5.97
CA ILE A 340 2.17 0.23 6.47
C ILE A 340 1.39 -0.34 5.27
N ILE A 341 1.41 -1.66 5.11
CA ILE A 341 0.79 -2.38 3.99
C ILE A 341 -0.23 -3.40 4.53
N PRO A 342 -1.48 -3.01 4.80
CA PRO A 342 -2.49 -3.88 5.42
C PRO A 342 -2.71 -5.22 4.69
N GLU A 343 -2.60 -5.22 3.37
CA GLU A 343 -2.81 -6.37 2.48
C GLU A 343 -1.78 -7.50 2.72
N LEU A 344 -0.63 -7.16 3.30
CA LEU A 344 0.46 -8.09 3.58
C LEU A 344 0.01 -9.25 4.47
N ARG A 345 -0.82 -8.97 5.48
CA ARG A 345 -1.28 -9.99 6.44
C ARG A 345 -2.09 -11.08 5.75
N SER A 346 -2.98 -10.72 4.83
CA SER A 346 -3.78 -11.69 4.08
C SER A 346 -2.93 -12.52 3.13
N GLU A 347 -1.95 -11.90 2.44
CA GLU A 347 -1.07 -12.65 1.54
C GLU A 347 -0.19 -13.64 2.30
N ILE A 348 0.37 -13.26 3.45
CA ILE A 348 1.15 -14.18 4.29
C ILE A 348 0.30 -15.36 4.77
N LYS A 349 -0.95 -15.12 5.18
CA LYS A 349 -1.86 -16.19 5.57
C LYS A 349 -2.12 -17.17 4.43
N ILE A 350 -2.30 -16.67 3.20
CA ILE A 350 -2.44 -17.50 1.99
C ILE A 350 -1.14 -18.28 1.72
N MET A 351 0.01 -17.61 1.79
CA MET A 351 1.32 -18.21 1.54
C MET A 351 1.70 -19.31 2.55
N ASN A 352 1.15 -19.24 3.77
CA ASN A 352 1.34 -20.25 4.80
C ASN A 352 0.41 -21.47 4.62
N THR A 353 -0.52 -21.47 3.66
CA THR A 353 -1.37 -22.64 3.43
C THR A 353 -0.58 -23.78 2.78
N GLU A 354 -0.86 -25.01 3.20
CA GLU A 354 -0.21 -26.21 2.65
C GLU A 354 -0.37 -26.29 1.12
N LYS A 355 -1.58 -25.98 0.62
CA LYS A 355 -1.87 -26.00 -0.81
C LYS A 355 -1.00 -25.00 -1.58
N TYR A 356 -0.83 -23.78 -1.08
CA TYR A 356 0.05 -22.80 -1.72
C TYR A 356 1.51 -23.28 -1.74
N ILE A 357 1.99 -23.77 -0.61
CA ILE A 357 3.37 -24.28 -0.48
C ILE A 357 3.61 -25.41 -1.47
N GLN A 358 2.70 -26.40 -1.53
CA GLN A 358 2.78 -27.51 -2.48
C GLN A 358 2.77 -27.03 -3.93
N THR A 359 1.86 -26.13 -4.31
CA THR A 359 1.81 -25.57 -5.68
C THR A 359 3.10 -24.85 -6.02
N MET A 360 3.64 -24.03 -5.12
CA MET A 360 4.88 -23.28 -5.37
C MET A 360 6.10 -24.21 -5.47
N THR A 361 6.21 -25.21 -4.59
CA THR A 361 7.27 -26.23 -4.67
C THR A 361 7.20 -26.99 -5.99
N TRP A 362 6.00 -27.42 -6.40
CA TRP A 362 5.81 -28.12 -7.66
C TRP A 362 6.16 -27.25 -8.86
N LEU A 363 5.75 -25.97 -8.86
CA LEU A 363 6.08 -25.02 -9.92
C LEU A 363 7.60 -24.81 -10.06
N GLN A 364 8.34 -24.77 -8.95
CA GLN A 364 9.81 -24.71 -8.95
C GLN A 364 10.43 -26.00 -9.49
N THR A 365 9.93 -27.17 -9.07
CA THR A 365 10.39 -28.47 -9.59
C THR A 365 10.15 -28.58 -11.10
N LEU A 366 8.95 -28.26 -11.59
CA LEU A 366 8.62 -28.25 -13.01
C LEU A 366 9.53 -27.30 -13.80
N THR A 367 9.83 -26.12 -13.26
CA THR A 367 10.74 -25.17 -13.92
C THR A 367 12.14 -25.75 -14.06
N GLY A 368 12.68 -26.35 -12.99
CA GLY A 368 13.98 -27.03 -13.05
C GLY A 368 13.97 -28.23 -14.02
N LEU A 369 12.90 -29.02 -14.07
CA LEU A 369 12.77 -30.13 -15.00
C LEU A 369 12.75 -29.66 -16.46
N LEU A 370 12.01 -28.59 -16.77
CA LEU A 370 12.00 -27.98 -18.10
C LEU A 370 13.38 -27.45 -18.50
N GLU A 371 14.09 -26.81 -17.56
CA GLU A 371 15.43 -26.26 -17.80
C GLU A 371 16.43 -27.34 -18.23
N HIS A 372 16.36 -28.52 -17.62
CA HIS A 372 17.21 -29.66 -17.98
C HIS A 372 16.72 -30.36 -19.25
N MET A 373 15.41 -30.57 -19.43
CA MET A 373 14.89 -31.39 -20.54
C MET A 373 14.92 -30.69 -21.90
N GLN A 374 14.87 -29.36 -21.95
CA GLN A 374 14.80 -28.60 -23.22
C GLN A 374 16.01 -28.80 -24.15
N VAL A 375 17.12 -29.38 -23.67
CA VAL A 375 18.31 -29.67 -24.48
C VAL A 375 18.11 -30.89 -25.39
N HIS A 376 17.19 -31.79 -25.03
CA HIS A 376 16.91 -33.02 -25.77
C HIS A 376 15.99 -32.75 -26.96
N ARG A 377 16.27 -33.37 -28.12
CA ARG A 377 15.59 -33.09 -29.40
C ARG A 377 14.83 -34.27 -29.99
N ASP A 378 14.90 -35.44 -29.35
CA ASP A 378 14.15 -36.62 -29.77
C ASP A 378 12.63 -36.40 -29.60
N PRO A 379 11.80 -37.07 -30.42
CA PRO A 379 10.36 -36.87 -30.41
C PRO A 379 9.70 -37.11 -29.05
N ASP A 380 10.15 -38.13 -28.31
CA ASP A 380 9.58 -38.50 -27.02
C ASP A 380 9.86 -37.40 -25.97
N SER A 381 11.09 -36.91 -25.91
CA SER A 381 11.45 -35.79 -25.02
C SER A 381 10.71 -34.49 -25.37
N GLN A 382 10.49 -34.21 -26.66
CA GLN A 382 9.72 -33.03 -27.07
C GLN A 382 8.23 -33.14 -26.67
N MET A 383 7.64 -34.33 -26.74
CA MET A 383 6.27 -34.57 -26.28
C MET A 383 6.13 -34.30 -24.77
N ILE A 384 7.05 -34.83 -23.96
CA ILE A 384 7.09 -34.60 -22.49
C ILE A 384 7.29 -33.10 -22.19
N LEU A 385 8.15 -32.43 -22.94
CA LEU A 385 8.42 -31.00 -22.76
C LEU A 385 7.15 -30.15 -22.96
N GLU A 386 6.34 -30.46 -23.97
CA GLU A 386 5.08 -29.76 -24.21
C GLU A 386 4.03 -30.06 -23.12
N GLU A 387 3.97 -31.30 -22.62
CA GLU A 387 3.11 -31.65 -21.49
C GLU A 387 3.49 -30.86 -20.22
N TRP A 388 4.77 -30.81 -19.87
CA TRP A 388 5.23 -30.04 -18.71
C TRP A 388 5.09 -28.53 -18.88
N LYS A 389 5.23 -27.99 -20.10
CA LYS A 389 4.93 -26.58 -20.38
C LYS A 389 3.46 -26.27 -20.13
N LYS A 390 2.56 -27.16 -20.56
CA LYS A 390 1.12 -27.03 -20.30
C LYS A 390 0.82 -27.11 -18.81
N GLU A 391 1.37 -28.11 -18.11
CA GLU A 391 1.19 -28.26 -16.66
C GLU A 391 1.73 -27.04 -15.89
N ARG A 392 2.90 -26.52 -16.27
CA ARG A 392 3.46 -25.30 -15.70
C ARG A 392 2.55 -24.10 -15.89
N LYS A 393 1.89 -23.97 -17.05
CA LYS A 393 0.91 -22.91 -17.30
C LYS A 393 -0.29 -23.04 -16.36
N GLU A 394 -0.86 -24.24 -16.24
CA GLU A 394 -1.98 -24.52 -15.32
C GLU A 394 -1.61 -24.25 -13.86
N MET A 395 -0.39 -24.62 -13.43
CA MET A 395 0.11 -24.34 -12.09
C MET A 395 0.31 -22.84 -11.83
N ARG A 396 0.76 -22.06 -12.83
CA ARG A 396 0.85 -20.59 -12.71
C ARG A 396 -0.51 -19.94 -12.54
N GLU A 397 -1.51 -20.39 -13.31
CA GLU A 397 -2.89 -19.90 -13.18
C GLU A 397 -3.47 -20.24 -11.81
N MET A 398 -3.26 -21.48 -11.33
CA MET A 398 -3.64 -21.88 -9.97
C MET A 398 -2.94 -21.01 -8.92
N ASN A 399 -1.64 -20.77 -9.08
CA ASN A 399 -0.85 -19.96 -8.15
C ASN A 399 -1.39 -18.52 -8.04
N ARG A 400 -1.75 -17.90 -9.17
CA ARG A 400 -2.37 -16.57 -9.21
C ARG A 400 -3.72 -16.54 -8.48
N ASN A 401 -4.53 -17.58 -8.67
CA ASN A 401 -5.89 -17.67 -8.14
C ASN A 401 -5.97 -17.92 -6.62
N PHE A 402 -4.84 -18.16 -5.92
CA PHE A 402 -4.82 -18.15 -4.45
C PHE A 402 -5.07 -16.77 -3.84
N PHE A 403 -4.76 -15.71 -4.60
CA PHE A 403 -4.88 -14.33 -4.15
C PHE A 403 -6.16 -13.70 -4.72
N ASN A 404 -6.09 -12.44 -5.16
CA ASN A 404 -7.19 -11.81 -5.87
C ASN A 404 -7.48 -12.53 -7.19
N ALA A 405 -8.74 -12.86 -7.47
CA ALA A 405 -9.13 -13.63 -8.65
C ALA A 405 -8.89 -12.89 -9.99
N TYR A 406 -8.89 -11.55 -9.96
CA TYR A 406 -8.77 -10.72 -11.16
C TYR A 406 -7.32 -10.32 -11.46
N PHE A 407 -6.54 -10.01 -10.41
CA PHE A 407 -5.19 -9.45 -10.53
C PHE A 407 -4.10 -10.21 -9.76
N GLY A 408 -4.44 -11.26 -8.99
CA GLY A 408 -3.48 -12.04 -8.20
C GLY A 408 -2.87 -11.28 -7.02
N SER A 409 -1.62 -11.60 -6.68
CA SER A 409 -0.89 -10.96 -5.56
C SER A 409 -0.54 -9.49 -5.85
N ILE A 410 -0.61 -8.63 -4.83
CA ILE A 410 -0.11 -7.24 -4.87
C ILE A 410 1.41 -7.16 -5.08
N PHE A 411 2.16 -8.18 -4.65
CA PHE A 411 3.62 -8.14 -4.63
C PHE A 411 4.29 -8.83 -5.81
N ARG A 412 3.57 -9.71 -6.53
CA ARG A 412 4.16 -10.54 -7.59
C ARG A 412 3.30 -10.67 -8.84
N THR A 413 3.93 -10.59 -10.00
CA THR A 413 3.39 -10.96 -11.32
C THR A 413 4.08 -12.26 -11.74
N ASP A 414 3.39 -13.40 -11.68
CA ASP A 414 3.95 -14.75 -11.93
C ASP A 414 5.34 -14.97 -11.31
N GLU A 415 6.43 -14.59 -12.01
CA GLU A 415 7.82 -14.68 -11.56
C GLU A 415 8.39 -13.38 -10.98
N ASN A 416 8.01 -12.23 -11.53
CA ASN A 416 8.63 -10.93 -11.25
C ASN A 416 7.95 -10.19 -10.09
N PRO A 417 8.71 -9.38 -9.32
CA PRO A 417 8.11 -8.44 -8.38
C PRO A 417 7.23 -7.44 -9.12
N THR A 418 6.13 -7.01 -8.51
CA THR A 418 5.29 -5.95 -9.08
C THR A 418 6.01 -4.61 -9.08
N TYR A 419 5.56 -3.71 -9.94
CA TYR A 419 6.02 -2.32 -9.92
C TYR A 419 5.75 -1.65 -8.55
N PHE A 420 4.69 -2.05 -7.86
CA PHE A 420 4.41 -1.67 -6.47
C PHE A 420 5.53 -2.12 -5.52
N LEU A 421 5.88 -3.42 -5.51
CA LEU A 421 6.91 -3.96 -4.64
C LEU A 421 8.28 -3.31 -4.92
N ARG A 422 8.65 -3.10 -6.19
CA ARG A 422 9.89 -2.39 -6.55
C ARG A 422 10.00 -1.02 -5.86
N ARG A 423 8.87 -0.29 -5.79
CA ARG A 423 8.80 1.05 -5.18
C ARG A 423 8.84 0.93 -3.65
N LEU A 424 8.11 -0.03 -3.08
CA LEU A 424 8.16 -0.35 -1.65
C LEU A 424 9.60 -0.65 -1.18
N SER A 425 10.29 -1.57 -1.85
CA SER A 425 11.67 -1.96 -1.50
C SER A 425 12.68 -0.84 -1.62
N ARG A 426 12.41 0.16 -2.48
CA ARG A 426 13.29 1.31 -2.66
C ARG A 426 13.11 2.41 -1.60
N PHE A 427 11.89 2.57 -1.07
CA PHE A 427 11.54 3.73 -0.23
C PHE A 427 11.16 3.38 1.21
N ALA A 428 11.08 2.11 1.56
CA ALA A 428 10.82 1.68 2.92
C ALA A 428 11.98 0.84 3.42
N ASP A 429 12.60 1.25 4.53
CA ASP A 429 13.61 0.43 5.19
C ASP A 429 13.00 -0.84 5.80
N ILE A 430 11.82 -0.68 6.40
CA ILE A 430 11.00 -1.75 6.94
C ILE A 430 9.56 -1.60 6.45
N TYR A 431 8.83 -2.70 6.38
CA TYR A 431 7.40 -2.69 6.09
C TYR A 431 6.67 -3.76 6.90
N MET A 432 5.40 -3.50 7.19
CA MET A 432 4.59 -4.32 8.08
C MET A 432 3.11 -4.18 7.77
N ALA A 433 2.29 -5.12 8.23
CA ALA A 433 0.84 -5.08 8.01
C ALA A 433 0.15 -4.01 8.86
N SER A 434 0.68 -3.71 10.04
CA SER A 434 0.14 -2.70 10.96
C SER A 434 1.20 -2.23 11.94
N LEU A 435 1.04 -1.02 12.48
CA LEU A 435 1.88 -0.53 13.57
C LEU A 435 1.86 -1.46 14.79
N SER A 436 0.78 -2.23 15.00
CA SER A 436 0.70 -3.22 16.08
C SER A 436 1.82 -4.25 16.02
N CYS A 437 2.43 -4.49 14.86
CA CYS A 437 3.58 -5.37 14.71
C CYS A 437 4.77 -4.93 15.58
N LEU A 438 4.93 -3.63 15.90
CA LEU A 438 5.96 -3.11 16.80
C LEU A 438 5.81 -3.61 18.25
N LEU A 439 4.63 -4.09 18.64
CA LEU A 439 4.42 -4.67 19.96
C LEU A 439 5.21 -5.97 20.14
N ASN A 440 5.52 -6.68 19.05
CA ASN A 440 6.23 -7.96 19.05
C ASN A 440 7.75 -7.84 19.24
N TYR A 441 8.31 -6.62 19.27
CA TYR A 441 9.75 -6.38 19.26
C TYR A 441 10.17 -5.44 20.39
N GLU A 442 11.30 -5.72 21.03
CA GLU A 442 11.88 -4.82 22.03
C GLU A 442 12.42 -3.54 21.38
N PRO A 443 12.51 -2.41 22.12
CA PRO A 443 13.02 -1.13 21.59
C PRO A 443 14.47 -1.15 21.12
N ASP A 444 15.24 -2.20 21.43
CA ASP A 444 16.62 -2.40 20.99
C ASP A 444 16.76 -3.48 19.90
N TYR A 445 15.64 -3.97 19.36
CA TYR A 445 15.65 -4.98 18.31
C TYR A 445 16.26 -4.46 17.00
N THR A 446 17.08 -5.30 16.38
CA THR A 446 17.68 -5.02 15.06
C THR A 446 17.08 -5.92 13.99
N PHE A 447 16.54 -5.30 12.95
CA PHE A 447 16.05 -5.97 11.75
C PHE A 447 17.18 -6.15 10.75
N TYR A 448 17.40 -7.38 10.29
CA TYR A 448 18.39 -7.71 9.26
C TYR A 448 17.68 -8.14 7.97
N PRO A 449 17.98 -7.53 6.82
CA PRO A 449 17.36 -7.90 5.56
C PRO A 449 17.81 -9.28 5.13
N ARG A 450 16.92 -10.04 4.50
CA ARG A 450 17.29 -11.33 3.89
C ARG A 450 18.16 -11.08 2.67
N ARG A 451 19.28 -11.78 2.57
CA ARG A 451 20.14 -11.76 1.38
C ARG A 451 19.34 -12.33 0.20
N THR A 452 19.14 -11.54 -0.85
CA THR A 452 18.53 -12.02 -2.09
C THR A 452 19.65 -12.55 -2.97
N PRO A 453 19.73 -13.87 -3.23
CA PRO A 453 20.80 -14.42 -4.07
C PRO A 453 20.67 -13.91 -5.50
N LEU A 454 21.80 -13.58 -6.13
CA LEU A 454 21.86 -13.26 -7.56
C LEU A 454 21.73 -14.54 -8.40
N GLN A 455 21.29 -14.42 -9.65
CA GLN A 455 21.07 -15.58 -10.54
C GLN A 455 22.33 -16.43 -10.80
N HIS A 456 23.52 -15.86 -10.62
CA HIS A 456 24.80 -16.56 -10.79
C HIS A 456 25.43 -16.99 -9.46
N GLU A 457 24.76 -16.74 -8.33
CA GLU A 457 25.23 -17.19 -7.03
C GLU A 457 24.77 -18.63 -6.79
N LEU A 458 25.65 -19.44 -6.22
CA LEU A 458 25.31 -20.80 -5.84
C LEU A 458 24.15 -20.76 -4.83
N PRO A 459 23.15 -21.65 -4.95
CA PRO A 459 22.10 -21.79 -3.95
C PRO A 459 22.75 -22.20 -2.61
N GLY A 460 23.01 -21.22 -1.73
CA GLY A 460 23.45 -21.50 -0.38
C GLY A 460 22.34 -22.25 0.34
N TRP A 461 22.63 -23.45 0.86
CA TRP A 461 21.68 -24.31 1.58
C TRP A 461 21.09 -23.68 2.86
N SER A 462 21.47 -22.45 3.23
CA SER A 462 21.16 -21.78 4.50
C SER A 462 20.23 -20.57 4.41
N ASP A 463 19.86 -20.08 3.22
CA ASP A 463 19.08 -18.83 3.09
C ASP A 463 17.62 -18.94 3.58
N GLN A 464 17.17 -20.13 3.95
CA GLN A 464 15.86 -20.38 4.59
C GLN A 464 15.89 -20.31 6.13
N LEU A 465 17.07 -20.23 6.76
CA LEU A 465 17.23 -20.38 8.22
C LEU A 465 17.39 -19.06 9.02
N CYS A 466 17.32 -17.88 8.40
CA CYS A 466 17.36 -16.62 9.17
C CYS A 466 16.00 -16.36 9.87
N THR A 467 15.97 -16.63 11.17
CA THR A 467 14.78 -17.03 11.96
C THR A 467 13.90 -15.91 12.54
N GLY A 468 14.16 -14.63 12.26
CA GLY A 468 13.48 -13.51 12.95
C GLY A 468 11.98 -13.29 12.65
N THR A 469 11.41 -14.04 11.70
CA THR A 469 10.02 -13.85 11.21
C THR A 469 9.13 -15.10 11.39
N PHE A 470 9.67 -16.17 11.96
CA PHE A 470 8.89 -17.35 12.32
C PHE A 470 8.17 -17.13 13.65
N ARG A 471 7.21 -18.00 14.01
CA ARG A 471 6.52 -17.93 15.30
C ARG A 471 7.56 -17.86 16.44
N ILE A 472 7.71 -16.69 17.04
CA ILE A 472 8.40 -16.54 18.32
C ILE A 472 7.51 -17.24 19.36
N PRO A 473 8.03 -18.18 20.16
CA PRO A 473 7.25 -18.77 21.24
C PRO A 473 7.01 -17.67 22.29
N PHE A 474 5.84 -17.03 22.29
CA PHE A 474 5.44 -16.13 23.36
C PHE A 474 4.88 -16.93 24.53
N LEU A 475 5.35 -16.59 25.73
CA LEU A 475 4.95 -17.10 27.04
C LEU A 475 3.44 -17.18 27.18
N GLN A 476 2.93 -18.40 27.37
CA GLN A 476 1.55 -18.68 27.74
C GLN A 476 1.37 -18.91 29.24
N GLU A 477 2.32 -18.47 30.07
CA GLU A 477 2.26 -18.59 31.52
C GLU A 477 2.37 -17.20 32.16
N THR A 478 1.23 -16.59 32.48
CA THR A 478 0.96 -15.82 33.72
C THR A 478 -0.34 -15.02 33.60
N VAL A 479 -1.48 -15.70 33.55
CA VAL A 479 -2.72 -15.17 34.17
C VAL A 479 -3.46 -16.34 34.83
N GLN A 480 -2.90 -16.81 35.93
CA GLN A 480 -3.65 -17.46 37.00
C GLN A 480 -3.05 -16.99 38.33
N ILE A 481 -3.50 -15.83 38.80
CA ILE A 481 -3.49 -15.52 40.22
C ILE A 481 -4.84 -14.86 40.54
N LYS A 482 -5.41 -15.34 41.64
CA LYS A 482 -6.79 -15.22 42.16
C LYS A 482 -7.41 -13.83 42.15
#